data_AF-A0A9E5W947-F1
#
_entry.id   AF-A0A9E5W947-F1
#
_cell.length_a   1.000
_cell.length_b   1.000
_cell.length_c   1.000
_cell.angle_alpha   90.00
_cell.angle_beta   90.00
_cell.angle_gamma   90.00
#
_symmetry.space_group_name_H-M   'P 1'
#
loop_
_entity.id
_entity.type
_entity.pdbx_description
1 polymer ?
#
loop_
_entity_poly.entity_id
_entity_poly.type
_entity_poly.pdbx_seq_one_letter_code
_entity_poly.pdbx_strand_id
1 'polypeptide(L)'
;MALDLKEHFVKYEALVQMADAVFDRVKKEYPKEVFCREKCSDCCYAIFDLTLIEALYLNDKVLEKFSGKEKNNLIEISNKTDRVLVKMKRDAYKEVKNGADQLEIVGKMSQERVRCPLLGEDNLCILYDHRPITCRVYGIPTSTAGVSHICGRTNFKQGRPYPTLNMDKIYTQLQLLSARLIKDINSEKIKMHEILIPVSMAIVTDFNEDYLGVRKNG
;
A
#
# COMPACT_ATOMS: atom_id res chain seq x y z
N MET A 1 -6.15 -0.78 26.26
CA MET A 1 -7.48 -1.01 25.66
C MET A 1 -7.29 -1.13 24.15
N ALA A 2 -8.21 -1.72 23.38
CA ALA A 2 -8.08 -1.63 21.92
C ALA A 2 -8.35 -0.18 21.52
N LEU A 3 -7.43 0.45 20.78
CA LEU A 3 -7.62 1.79 20.24
C LEU A 3 -8.80 1.77 19.27
N ASP A 4 -9.79 2.64 19.49
CA ASP A 4 -10.90 2.77 18.56
C ASP A 4 -10.49 3.67 17.39
N LEU A 5 -10.21 3.06 16.24
CA LEU A 5 -9.79 3.74 15.02
C LEU A 5 -10.92 3.83 13.98
N LYS A 6 -12.16 3.43 14.33
CA LYS A 6 -13.27 3.28 13.37
C LYS A 6 -13.57 4.56 12.60
N GLU A 7 -13.59 5.71 13.25
CA GLU A 7 -13.86 6.99 12.57
C GLU A 7 -12.80 7.34 11.52
N HIS A 8 -11.55 6.96 11.76
CA HIS A 8 -10.47 7.15 10.79
C HIS A 8 -10.60 6.17 9.63
N PHE A 9 -11.00 4.93 9.90
CA PHE A 9 -11.25 3.93 8.86
C PHE A 9 -12.41 4.33 7.95
N VAL A 10 -13.50 4.88 8.47
CA VAL A 10 -14.60 5.42 7.64
C VAL A 10 -14.10 6.49 6.67
N LYS A 11 -13.23 7.40 7.13
CA LYS A 11 -12.63 8.45 6.28
C LYS A 11 -11.69 7.86 5.22
N TYR A 12 -10.93 6.82 5.57
CA TYR A 12 -10.07 6.10 4.64
C TYR A 12 -10.90 5.33 3.60
N GLU A 13 -11.98 4.65 4.01
CA GLU A 13 -12.89 3.92 3.11
C GLU A 13 -13.58 4.85 2.11
N ALA A 14 -13.91 6.09 2.50
CA ALA A 14 -14.40 7.10 1.56
C ALA A 14 -13.36 7.42 0.47
N LEU A 15 -12.07 7.49 0.81
CA LEU A 15 -10.99 7.69 -0.16
C LEU A 15 -10.80 6.45 -1.05
N VAL A 16 -10.94 5.25 -0.49
CA VAL A 16 -10.96 3.99 -1.25
C VAL A 16 -12.10 3.99 -2.28
N GLN A 17 -13.31 4.36 -1.89
CA GLN A 17 -14.46 4.44 -2.79
C GLN A 17 -14.23 5.44 -3.94
N MET A 18 -13.60 6.58 -3.66
CA MET A 18 -13.20 7.52 -4.71
C MET A 18 -12.19 6.91 -5.69
N ALA A 19 -11.19 6.17 -5.18
CA ALA A 19 -10.21 5.49 -6.04
C ALA A 19 -10.87 4.41 -6.92
N ASP A 20 -11.77 3.60 -6.36
CA ASP A 20 -12.53 2.61 -7.10
C ASP A 20 -13.43 3.27 -8.17
N ALA A 21 -14.09 4.39 -7.85
CA ALA A 21 -14.91 5.11 -8.81
C ALA A 21 -14.10 5.66 -10.00
N VAL A 22 -12.88 6.14 -9.74
CA VAL A 22 -11.96 6.58 -10.81
C VAL A 22 -11.53 5.39 -11.67
N PHE A 23 -11.16 4.27 -11.06
CA PHE A 23 -10.80 3.05 -11.78
C PHE A 23 -11.94 2.57 -12.68
N ASP A 24 -13.16 2.50 -12.14
CA ASP A 24 -14.34 2.05 -12.88
C ASP A 24 -14.68 2.98 -14.04
N ARG A 25 -14.51 4.29 -13.87
CA ARG A 25 -14.68 5.25 -14.95
C ARG A 25 -13.70 4.98 -16.08
N VAL A 26 -12.40 4.84 -15.79
CA VAL A 26 -11.38 4.57 -16.82
C VAL A 26 -11.63 3.22 -17.49
N LYS A 27 -12.02 2.19 -16.73
CA LYS A 27 -12.36 0.87 -17.27
C LYS A 27 -13.56 0.92 -18.23
N LYS A 28 -14.57 1.74 -17.93
CA LYS A 28 -15.74 1.95 -18.80
C LYS A 28 -15.38 2.72 -20.07
N GLU A 29 -14.56 3.76 -19.96
CA GLU A 29 -14.11 4.57 -21.10
C GLU A 29 -13.11 3.83 -22.00
N TYR A 30 -12.24 2.98 -21.42
CA TYR A 30 -11.13 2.29 -22.08
C TYR A 30 -11.10 0.78 -21.80
N PRO A 31 -12.15 0.02 -22.18
CA PRO A 31 -12.26 -1.41 -21.86
C PRO A 31 -11.25 -2.31 -22.58
N LYS A 32 -10.66 -1.82 -23.69
CA LYS A 32 -9.63 -2.56 -24.45
C LYS A 32 -8.23 -2.35 -23.89
N GLU A 33 -8.05 -1.31 -23.08
CA GLU A 33 -6.79 -0.91 -22.47
C GLU A 33 -6.66 -1.48 -21.05
N VAL A 34 -7.77 -1.54 -20.31
CA VAL A 34 -7.81 -2.05 -18.93
C VAL A 34 -8.13 -3.54 -18.89
N PHE A 35 -7.11 -4.38 -18.66
CA PHE A 35 -7.27 -5.84 -18.49
C PHE A 35 -7.40 -6.29 -17.05
N CYS A 36 -7.35 -5.37 -16.09
CA CYS A 36 -7.43 -5.71 -14.68
C CYS A 36 -8.82 -6.27 -14.33
N ARG A 37 -8.79 -7.47 -13.76
CA ARG A 37 -9.91 -8.28 -13.30
C ARG A 37 -9.45 -9.10 -12.10
N GLU A 38 -10.39 -9.69 -11.37
CA GLU A 38 -10.06 -10.68 -10.36
C GLU A 38 -9.11 -11.75 -10.92
N LYS A 39 -8.18 -12.20 -10.09
CA LYS A 39 -7.10 -13.15 -10.45
C LYS A 39 -6.04 -12.60 -11.42
N CYS A 40 -6.12 -11.33 -11.84
CA CYS A 40 -4.97 -10.62 -12.41
C CYS A 40 -3.99 -10.27 -11.28
N SER A 41 -3.03 -11.15 -11.00
CA SER A 41 -2.12 -11.05 -9.86
C SER A 41 -0.88 -10.17 -10.11
N ASP A 42 -0.85 -9.37 -11.18
CA ASP A 42 0.36 -8.60 -11.53
C ASP A 42 0.73 -7.54 -10.48
N CYS A 43 -0.26 -6.85 -9.94
CA CYS A 43 -0.07 -5.91 -8.84
C CYS A 43 0.46 -6.58 -7.56
N CYS A 44 0.24 -7.89 -7.39
CA CYS A 44 0.74 -8.66 -6.25
C CYS A 44 2.23 -8.99 -6.34
N TYR A 45 2.92 -8.58 -7.41
CA TYR A 45 4.38 -8.67 -7.51
C TYR A 45 5.05 -7.29 -7.51
N ALA A 46 4.27 -6.20 -7.45
CA ALA A 46 4.80 -4.86 -7.38
C ALA A 46 5.23 -4.52 -5.95
N ILE A 47 6.35 -3.80 -5.82
CA ILE A 47 6.87 -3.32 -4.54
C ILE A 47 6.32 -1.91 -4.30
N PHE A 48 5.66 -1.72 -3.16
CA PHE A 48 5.21 -0.43 -2.68
C PHE A 48 5.08 -0.46 -1.16
N ASP A 49 5.11 0.71 -0.55
CA ASP A 49 4.88 0.88 0.88
C ASP A 49 3.51 1.54 1.11
N LEU A 50 2.91 1.23 2.26
CA LEU A 50 1.64 1.77 2.73
C LEU A 50 1.87 3.00 3.59
N THR A 51 0.93 3.94 3.54
CA THR A 51 0.83 4.98 4.57
C THR A 51 0.39 4.39 5.91
N LEU A 52 0.60 5.10 7.02
CA LEU A 52 0.21 4.62 8.35
C LEU A 52 -1.27 4.22 8.43
N ILE A 53 -2.19 5.05 7.91
CA ILE A 53 -3.63 4.73 7.92
C ILE A 53 -3.95 3.46 7.14
N GLU A 54 -3.30 3.23 5.99
CA GLU A 54 -3.46 2.01 5.20
C GLU A 54 -2.90 0.79 5.91
N ALA A 55 -1.74 0.91 6.56
CA ALA A 55 -1.11 -0.16 7.31
C ALA A 55 -1.96 -0.59 8.52
N LEU A 56 -2.50 0.39 9.27
CA LEU A 56 -3.41 0.15 10.39
C LEU A 56 -4.70 -0.53 9.92
N TYR A 57 -5.32 -0.03 8.85
CA TYR A 57 -6.53 -0.62 8.28
C TYR A 57 -6.29 -2.05 7.79
N LEU A 58 -5.19 -2.29 7.09
CA LEU A 58 -4.84 -3.62 6.59
C LEU A 58 -4.58 -4.60 7.74
N ASN A 59 -3.88 -4.17 8.79
CA ASN A 59 -3.65 -4.97 9.99
C ASN A 59 -4.97 -5.32 10.69
N ASP A 60 -5.84 -4.32 10.91
CA ASP A 60 -7.18 -4.51 11.48
C ASP A 60 -7.97 -5.58 10.72
N LYS A 61 -8.04 -5.49 9.39
CA LYS A 61 -8.74 -6.48 8.56
C LYS A 61 -8.09 -7.86 8.54
N VAL A 62 -6.77 -7.94 8.72
CA VAL A 62 -6.08 -9.22 8.92
C VAL A 62 -6.43 -9.83 10.27
N LEU A 63 -6.47 -9.03 11.34
CA LEU A 63 -6.82 -9.48 12.69
C LEU A 63 -8.29 -9.90 12.80
N GLU A 64 -9.19 -9.21 12.12
CA GLU A 64 -10.61 -9.59 12.02
C GLU A 64 -10.81 -10.90 11.25
N LYS A 65 -10.07 -11.09 10.15
CA LYS A 65 -10.29 -12.21 9.22
C LYS A 65 -9.55 -13.50 9.60
N PHE A 66 -8.34 -13.40 10.16
CA PHE A 66 -7.46 -14.55 10.36
C PHE A 66 -7.11 -14.75 11.83
N SER A 67 -7.20 -16.01 12.29
CA SER A 67 -6.80 -16.42 13.63
C SER A 67 -6.08 -17.77 13.63
N GLY A 68 -5.46 -18.12 14.76
CA GLY A 68 -4.79 -19.41 14.94
C GLY A 68 -3.78 -19.75 13.84
N LYS A 69 -3.92 -20.95 13.25
CA LYS A 69 -2.98 -21.50 12.26
C LYS A 69 -2.89 -20.66 10.99
N GLU A 70 -4.01 -20.15 10.49
CA GLU A 70 -4.03 -19.35 9.25
C GLU A 70 -3.27 -18.04 9.43
N LYS A 71 -3.48 -17.37 10.56
CA LYS A 71 -2.73 -16.16 10.92
C LYS A 71 -1.23 -16.44 11.05
N ASN A 72 -0.85 -17.53 11.71
CA ASN A 72 0.57 -17.91 11.86
C ASN A 72 1.23 -18.18 10.49
N ASN A 73 0.56 -18.91 9.60
CA ASN A 73 1.05 -19.13 8.24
C ASN A 73 1.23 -17.80 7.48
N LEU A 74 0.28 -16.87 7.60
CA LEU A 74 0.37 -15.56 6.97
C LEU A 74 1.54 -14.73 7.53
N ILE A 75 1.79 -14.78 8.84
CA ILE A 75 2.94 -14.16 9.50
C ILE A 75 4.25 -14.77 8.97
N GLU A 76 4.34 -16.09 8.83
CA GLU A 76 5.54 -16.75 8.28
C GLU A 76 5.84 -16.33 6.84
N ILE A 77 4.81 -16.28 5.99
CA ILE A 77 4.93 -15.80 4.60
C ILE A 77 5.37 -14.33 4.60
N SER A 78 4.76 -13.50 5.44
CA SER A 78 5.09 -12.07 5.56
C SER A 78 6.53 -11.87 6.01
N ASN A 79 7.02 -12.63 6.99
CA ASN A 79 8.41 -12.58 7.44
C ASN A 79 9.40 -13.00 6.34
N LYS A 80 9.05 -13.95 5.47
CA LYS A 80 9.87 -14.33 4.32
C LYS A 80 9.97 -13.17 3.32
N THR A 81 8.83 -12.56 2.97
CA THR A 81 8.79 -11.40 2.08
C THR A 81 9.56 -10.21 2.66
N ASP A 82 9.42 -9.95 3.97
CA ASP A 82 10.06 -8.82 4.63
C ASP A 82 11.58 -8.90 4.58
N ARG A 83 12.16 -10.10 4.79
CA ARG A 83 13.61 -10.31 4.67
C ARG A 83 14.14 -9.96 3.28
N VAL A 84 13.37 -10.25 2.23
CA VAL A 84 13.73 -9.86 0.86
C VAL A 84 13.71 -8.34 0.73
N LEU A 85 12.63 -7.70 1.15
CA LEU A 85 12.47 -6.25 1.05
C LEU A 85 13.51 -5.48 1.87
N VAL A 86 13.82 -5.93 3.09
CA VAL A 86 14.85 -5.33 3.95
C VAL A 86 16.22 -5.43 3.30
N LYS A 87 16.57 -6.58 2.71
CA LYS A 87 17.84 -6.75 1.99
C LYS A 87 17.91 -5.76 0.81
N MET A 88 16.85 -5.68 0.01
CA MET A 88 16.79 -4.77 -1.14
C MET A 88 16.90 -3.31 -0.73
N LYS A 89 16.13 -2.86 0.28
CA LYS A 89 16.20 -1.48 0.80
C LYS A 89 17.60 -1.16 1.34
N ARG A 90 18.24 -2.11 2.01
CA ARG A 90 19.61 -1.96 2.52
C ARG A 90 20.63 -1.81 1.39
N ASP A 91 20.52 -2.62 0.34
CA ASP A 91 21.46 -2.58 -0.78
C ASP A 91 21.25 -1.31 -1.62
N ALA A 92 20.01 -0.93 -1.90
CA ALA A 92 19.65 0.36 -2.50
C ALA A 92 20.20 1.57 -1.72
N TYR A 93 20.07 1.56 -0.39
CA TYR A 93 20.61 2.62 0.46
C TYR A 93 22.14 2.73 0.39
N LYS A 94 22.86 1.60 0.31
CA LYS A 94 24.32 1.61 0.14
C LYS A 94 24.72 2.19 -1.22
N GLU A 95 24.00 1.85 -2.29
CA GLU A 95 24.27 2.37 -3.62
C GLU A 95 24.09 3.89 -3.68
N VAL A 96 22.98 4.41 -3.14
CA VAL A 96 22.73 5.86 -3.02
C VAL A 96 23.83 6.53 -2.20
N LYS A 97 24.23 5.93 -1.06
CA LYS A 97 25.34 6.45 -0.23
C LYS A 97 26.68 6.47 -0.97
N ASN A 98 26.88 5.56 -1.93
CA ASN A 98 28.08 5.50 -2.78
C ASN A 98 27.98 6.43 -4.01
N GLY A 99 26.96 7.29 -4.08
CA GLY A 99 26.81 8.31 -5.13
C GLY A 99 25.94 7.91 -6.32
N ALA A 100 25.22 6.78 -6.24
CA ALA A 100 24.24 6.45 -7.27
C ALA A 100 23.06 7.42 -7.27
N ASP A 101 22.50 7.69 -8.45
CA ASP A 101 21.31 8.53 -8.59
C ASP A 101 20.09 7.88 -7.96
N GLN A 102 19.39 8.62 -7.10
CA GLN A 102 18.26 8.09 -6.35
C GLN A 102 17.08 7.71 -7.26
N LEU A 103 16.85 8.45 -8.36
CA LEU A 103 15.76 8.18 -9.27
C LEU A 103 16.02 6.88 -10.06
N GLU A 104 17.27 6.64 -10.46
CA GLU A 104 17.68 5.38 -11.09
C GLU A 104 17.47 4.18 -10.14
N ILE A 105 17.87 4.30 -8.87
CA ILE A 105 17.70 3.24 -7.87
C ILE A 105 16.22 2.93 -7.65
N VAL A 106 15.37 3.96 -7.51
CA VAL A 106 13.91 3.79 -7.39
C VAL A 106 13.35 3.11 -8.64
N GLY A 107 13.83 3.50 -9.84
CA GLY A 107 13.48 2.86 -11.10
C GLY A 107 13.80 1.36 -11.11
N LYS A 108 15.03 0.97 -10.71
CA LYS A 108 15.44 -0.44 -10.59
C LYS A 108 14.56 -1.20 -9.61
N MET A 109 14.35 -0.64 -8.42
CA MET A 109 13.49 -1.25 -7.40
C MET A 109 12.04 -1.43 -7.88
N SER A 110 11.52 -0.54 -8.72
CA SER A 110 10.17 -0.66 -9.27
C SER A 110 10.00 -1.81 -10.27
N GLN A 111 11.10 -2.29 -10.88
CA GLN A 111 11.11 -3.41 -11.81
C GLN A 111 11.24 -4.76 -11.11
N GLU A 112 11.72 -4.75 -9.86
CA GLU A 112 11.85 -5.94 -9.04
C GLU A 112 10.48 -6.54 -8.72
N ARG A 113 10.41 -7.87 -8.77
CA ARG A 113 9.16 -8.62 -8.57
C ARG A 113 9.21 -9.40 -7.28
N VAL A 114 8.56 -8.88 -6.25
CA VAL A 114 8.46 -9.53 -4.95
C VAL A 114 7.03 -9.95 -4.69
N ARG A 115 6.80 -11.25 -4.49
CA ARG A 115 5.46 -11.79 -4.24
C ARG A 115 4.89 -11.23 -2.93
N CYS A 116 3.74 -10.59 -3.04
CA CYS A 116 2.96 -10.08 -1.91
C CYS A 116 2.51 -11.24 -1.00
N PRO A 117 2.61 -11.09 0.34
CA PRO A 117 2.17 -12.11 1.28
C PRO A 117 0.65 -12.38 1.23
N LEU A 118 -0.14 -11.39 0.77
CA LEU A 118 -1.59 -11.52 0.65
C LEU A 118 -2.04 -12.22 -0.64
N LEU A 119 -1.13 -12.60 -1.53
CA LEU A 119 -1.51 -13.37 -2.73
C LEU A 119 -1.82 -14.82 -2.33
N GLY A 120 -3.06 -15.24 -2.53
CA GLY A 120 -3.53 -16.61 -2.34
C GLY A 120 -3.02 -17.56 -3.43
N GLU A 121 -3.29 -18.85 -3.26
CA GLU A 121 -2.87 -19.90 -4.21
C GLU A 121 -3.63 -19.83 -5.54
N ASP A 122 -4.86 -19.31 -5.53
CA ASP A 122 -5.75 -19.18 -6.68
C ASP A 122 -5.52 -17.89 -7.49
N ASN A 123 -4.41 -17.20 -7.25
CA ASN A 123 -4.07 -15.86 -7.75
C ASN A 123 -5.02 -14.73 -7.30
N LEU A 124 -5.88 -14.97 -6.30
CA LEU A 124 -6.69 -13.93 -5.68
C LEU A 124 -6.03 -13.41 -4.40
N CYS A 125 -6.16 -12.11 -4.15
CA CYS A 125 -5.72 -11.56 -2.88
C CYS A 125 -6.62 -12.11 -1.76
N ILE A 126 -6.05 -12.68 -0.70
CA ILE A 126 -6.81 -13.17 0.46
C ILE A 126 -7.51 -12.04 1.22
N LEU A 127 -7.16 -10.79 0.92
CA LEU A 127 -7.76 -9.56 1.46
C LEU A 127 -8.27 -8.64 0.34
N TYR A 128 -8.81 -9.22 -0.75
CA TYR A 128 -9.17 -8.48 -1.97
C TYR A 128 -10.05 -7.25 -1.73
N ASP A 129 -11.12 -7.39 -0.94
CA ASP A 129 -12.08 -6.31 -0.69
C ASP A 129 -11.51 -5.16 0.15
N HIS A 130 -10.43 -5.41 0.90
CA HIS A 130 -9.75 -4.43 1.74
C HIS A 130 -8.34 -4.11 1.21
N ARG A 131 -8.10 -4.34 -0.08
CA ARG A 131 -6.81 -4.03 -0.72
C ARG A 131 -6.49 -2.52 -0.63
N PRO A 132 -5.19 -2.15 -0.49
CA PRO A 132 -4.74 -0.76 -0.48
C PRO A 132 -5.07 0.00 -1.76
N ILE A 133 -5.03 1.33 -1.73
CA ILE A 133 -5.39 2.17 -2.89
C ILE A 133 -4.50 1.87 -4.09
N THR A 134 -3.19 1.71 -3.87
CA THR A 134 -2.23 1.35 -4.94
C THR A 134 -2.64 0.07 -5.68
N CYS A 135 -3.17 -0.93 -4.99
CA CYS A 135 -3.66 -2.16 -5.62
C CYS A 135 -4.96 -1.95 -6.42
N ARG A 136 -5.79 -0.98 -6.03
CA ARG A 136 -7.08 -0.67 -6.70
C ARG A 136 -6.86 0.03 -8.03
N VAL A 137 -5.87 0.91 -8.09
CA VAL A 137 -5.63 1.77 -9.24
C VAL A 137 -4.52 1.27 -10.17
N TYR A 138 -3.86 0.15 -9.82
CA TYR A 138 -2.72 -0.40 -10.58
C TYR A 138 -3.00 -0.63 -12.08
N GLY A 139 -4.24 -0.97 -12.43
CA GLY A 139 -4.64 -1.26 -13.81
C GLY A 139 -4.97 -0.05 -14.69
N ILE A 140 -4.85 1.17 -14.17
CA ILE A 140 -5.13 2.42 -14.91
C ILE A 140 -3.88 3.32 -14.93
N PRO A 141 -3.79 4.30 -15.83
CA PRO A 141 -2.69 5.24 -15.83
C PRO A 141 -2.66 6.06 -14.54
N THR A 142 -1.50 6.12 -13.90
CA THR A 142 -1.25 6.93 -12.71
C THR A 142 -0.11 7.91 -12.96
N SER A 143 -0.01 8.98 -12.18
CA SER A 143 1.13 9.89 -12.21
C SER A 143 1.65 10.18 -10.81
N THR A 144 2.98 10.16 -10.66
CA THR A 144 3.69 10.49 -9.43
C THR A 144 4.85 11.41 -9.80
N ALA A 145 5.02 12.53 -9.09
CA ALA A 145 6.04 13.54 -9.40
C ALA A 145 6.03 14.00 -10.87
N GLY A 146 4.84 14.07 -11.49
CA GLY A 146 4.65 14.45 -12.89
C GLY A 146 5.01 13.36 -13.91
N VAL A 147 5.53 12.21 -13.49
CA VAL A 147 5.83 11.07 -14.36
C VAL A 147 4.63 10.14 -14.41
N SER A 148 4.22 9.75 -15.61
CA SER A 148 3.12 8.80 -15.81
C SER A 148 3.61 7.35 -15.76
N HIS A 149 2.85 6.49 -15.10
CA HIS A 149 3.10 5.06 -14.95
C HIS A 149 1.90 4.26 -15.45
N ILE A 150 2.18 3.18 -16.16
CA ILE A 150 1.18 2.21 -16.65
C ILE A 150 1.61 0.81 -16.24
N CYS A 151 0.65 -0.04 -15.90
CA CYS A 151 0.93 -1.47 -15.69
C CYS A 151 1.34 -2.11 -17.01
N GLY A 152 2.41 -2.92 -16.99
CA GLY A 152 2.95 -3.58 -18.19
C GLY A 152 2.02 -4.61 -18.84
N ARG A 153 0.92 -4.98 -18.18
CA ARG A 153 -0.14 -5.82 -18.75
C ARG A 153 -1.26 -5.03 -19.40
N THR A 154 -1.29 -3.71 -19.29
CA THR A 154 -2.34 -2.90 -19.91
C THR A 154 -2.01 -2.60 -21.37
N ASN A 155 -3.02 -2.17 -22.12
CA ASN A 155 -2.87 -1.78 -23.53
C ASN A 155 -2.74 -0.25 -23.71
N PHE A 156 -2.53 0.49 -22.62
CA PHE A 156 -2.23 1.91 -22.69
C PHE A 156 -0.92 2.16 -23.44
N LYS A 157 -0.90 3.19 -24.27
CA LYS A 157 0.25 3.55 -25.11
C LYS A 157 0.90 4.83 -24.60
N GLN A 158 2.19 4.79 -24.33
CA GLN A 158 2.96 5.97 -23.94
C GLN A 158 2.85 7.07 -25.01
N GLY A 159 2.76 8.33 -24.56
CA GLY A 159 2.60 9.49 -25.44
C GLY A 159 1.18 9.76 -25.95
N ARG A 160 0.19 8.94 -25.58
CA ARG A 160 -1.23 9.22 -25.85
C ARG A 160 -1.93 9.81 -24.61
N PRO A 161 -2.92 10.72 -24.81
CA PRO A 161 -3.69 11.25 -23.71
C PRO A 161 -4.69 10.21 -23.21
N TYR A 162 -4.56 9.84 -21.93
CA TYR A 162 -5.53 9.04 -21.19
C TYR A 162 -5.84 9.75 -19.86
N PRO A 163 -7.01 9.47 -19.24
CA PRO A 163 -7.25 9.90 -17.88
C PRO A 163 -6.18 9.28 -16.96
N THR A 164 -5.44 10.14 -16.27
CA THR A 164 -4.35 9.74 -15.38
C THR A 164 -4.69 10.13 -13.95
N LEU A 165 -4.67 9.17 -13.03
CA LEU A 165 -4.88 9.44 -11.62
C LEU A 165 -3.60 10.03 -11.02
N ASN A 166 -3.71 11.22 -10.44
CA ASN A 166 -2.61 11.84 -9.73
C ASN A 166 -2.44 11.22 -8.33
N MET A 167 -1.38 10.42 -8.16
CA MET A 167 -1.07 9.73 -6.91
C MET A 167 -0.56 10.67 -5.83
N ASP A 168 0.12 11.77 -6.18
CA ASP A 168 0.61 12.76 -5.21
C ASP A 168 -0.56 13.36 -4.40
N LYS A 169 -1.70 13.61 -5.06
CA LYS A 169 -2.94 14.06 -4.40
C LYS A 169 -3.50 13.00 -3.44
N ILE A 170 -3.49 11.73 -3.83
CA ILE A 170 -3.95 10.62 -2.99
C ILE A 170 -3.05 10.46 -1.77
N TYR A 171 -1.73 10.43 -1.97
CA TYR A 171 -0.75 10.34 -0.88
C TYR A 171 -0.87 11.53 0.09
N THR A 172 -1.12 12.74 -0.42
CA THR A 172 -1.37 13.91 0.44
C THR A 172 -2.60 13.70 1.33
N GLN A 173 -3.70 13.16 0.79
CA GLN A 173 -4.90 12.87 1.60
C GLN A 173 -4.65 11.77 2.64
N LEU A 174 -3.95 10.70 2.25
CA LEU A 174 -3.59 9.61 3.17
C LEU A 174 -2.68 10.09 4.31
N GLN A 175 -1.73 10.97 4.01
CA GLN A 175 -0.86 11.61 5.00
C GLN A 175 -1.66 12.50 5.96
N LEU A 176 -2.62 13.28 5.45
CA LEU A 176 -3.51 14.09 6.30
C LEU A 176 -4.40 13.23 7.21
N LEU A 177 -4.93 12.10 6.71
CA LEU A 177 -5.68 11.14 7.54
C LEU A 177 -4.80 10.53 8.63
N SER A 178 -3.58 10.14 8.27
CA SER A 178 -2.59 9.60 9.21
C SER A 178 -2.20 10.62 10.28
N ALA A 179 -1.98 11.89 9.91
CA ALA A 179 -1.65 12.96 10.84
C ALA A 179 -2.80 13.28 11.81
N ARG A 180 -4.05 13.28 11.32
CA ARG A 180 -5.23 13.44 12.18
C ARG A 180 -5.35 12.29 13.17
N LEU A 181 -5.15 11.05 12.72
CA LEU A 181 -5.16 9.87 13.60
C LEU A 181 -4.13 10.00 14.73
N ILE A 182 -2.88 10.33 14.40
CA ILE A 182 -1.80 10.51 15.39
C ILE A 182 -2.15 11.59 16.42
N LYS A 183 -2.77 12.69 15.97
CA LYS A 183 -3.24 13.76 16.85
C LYS A 183 -4.37 13.29 17.78
N ASP A 184 -5.38 12.61 17.22
CA ASP A 184 -6.61 12.26 17.95
C ASP A 184 -6.35 11.17 19.01
N ILE A 185 -5.38 10.28 18.77
CA ILE A 185 -4.91 9.31 19.78
C ILE A 185 -3.92 9.91 20.81
N ASN A 186 -3.64 11.22 20.75
CA ASN A 186 -2.67 11.92 21.60
C ASN A 186 -1.30 11.23 21.64
N SER A 187 -0.81 10.82 20.46
CA SER A 187 0.49 10.17 20.34
C SER A 187 1.65 11.13 20.61
N GLU A 188 2.64 10.69 21.37
CA GLU A 188 3.91 11.40 21.54
C GLU A 188 4.81 11.30 20.30
N LYS A 189 4.55 10.33 19.42
CA LYS A 189 5.30 10.07 18.20
C LYS A 189 4.71 10.87 17.03
N ILE A 190 4.79 12.21 17.13
CA ILE A 190 4.13 13.14 16.19
C ILE A 190 4.48 12.91 14.71
N LYS A 191 5.69 12.45 14.39
CA LYS A 191 6.13 12.19 13.01
C LYS A 191 5.72 10.83 12.45
N MET A 192 5.02 10.02 13.24
CA MET A 192 4.66 8.66 12.83
C MET A 192 3.76 8.62 11.59
N HIS A 193 3.01 9.68 11.32
CA HIS A 193 2.19 9.76 10.11
C HIS A 193 3.01 9.71 8.81
N GLU A 194 4.29 10.12 8.85
CA GLU A 194 5.20 10.13 7.70
C GLU A 194 5.79 8.75 7.37
N ILE A 195 5.58 7.76 8.26
CA ILE A 195 6.15 6.42 8.08
C ILE A 195 5.46 5.71 6.91
N LEU A 196 6.30 5.07 6.09
CA LEU A 196 5.89 4.17 5.03
C LEU A 196 6.20 2.72 5.42
N ILE A 197 5.21 1.85 5.33
CA ILE A 197 5.24 0.50 5.90
C ILE A 197 4.99 -0.53 4.78
N PRO A 198 5.92 -1.45 4.50
CA PRO A 198 5.66 -2.55 3.56
C PRO A 198 4.44 -3.37 3.96
N VAL A 199 3.73 -3.96 2.99
CA VAL A 199 2.59 -4.84 3.27
C VAL A 199 2.97 -5.98 4.23
N SER A 200 4.15 -6.57 4.07
CA SER A 200 4.67 -7.61 4.98
C SER A 200 4.78 -7.13 6.41
N MET A 201 5.31 -5.93 6.62
CA MET A 201 5.50 -5.34 7.93
C MET A 201 4.16 -4.94 8.56
N ALA A 202 3.23 -4.40 7.78
CA ALA A 202 1.89 -4.06 8.25
C ALA A 202 1.13 -5.28 8.80
N ILE A 203 1.33 -6.47 8.24
CA ILE A 203 0.70 -7.72 8.71
C ILE A 203 1.26 -8.17 10.07
N VAL A 204 2.57 -8.07 10.26
CA VAL A 204 3.26 -8.63 11.45
C VAL A 204 3.40 -7.64 12.60
N THR A 205 3.23 -6.34 12.33
CA THR A 205 3.35 -5.30 13.35
C THR A 205 2.16 -5.36 14.31
N ASP A 206 2.47 -5.32 15.61
CA ASP A 206 1.48 -5.10 16.65
C ASP A 206 1.34 -3.59 16.90
N PHE A 207 0.30 -2.98 16.32
CA PHE A 207 0.00 -1.56 16.45
C PHE A 207 -0.69 -1.23 17.79
N ASN A 208 -0.08 -1.65 18.88
CA ASN A 208 -0.57 -1.37 20.23
C ASN A 208 -0.31 0.10 20.66
N GLU A 209 -0.84 0.48 21.82
CA GLU A 209 -0.67 1.82 22.40
C GLU A 209 0.81 2.23 22.52
N ASP A 210 1.70 1.30 22.89
CA ASP A 210 3.14 1.57 23.05
C ASP A 210 3.82 1.79 21.68
N TYR A 211 3.48 0.98 20.68
CA TYR A 211 3.93 1.17 19.30
C TYR A 211 3.49 2.54 18.79
N LEU A 212 2.21 2.89 18.97
CA LEU A 212 1.65 4.16 18.53
C LEU A 212 2.03 5.35 19.42
N GLY A 213 2.66 5.12 20.57
CA GLY A 213 3.11 6.18 21.48
C GLY A 213 1.96 6.92 22.16
N VAL A 214 0.84 6.23 22.41
CA VAL A 214 -0.32 6.80 23.10
C VAL A 214 0.04 7.04 24.55
N ARG A 215 -0.19 8.27 25.03
CA ARG A 215 0.00 8.59 26.45
C ARG A 215 -0.95 7.74 27.29
N LYS A 216 -0.39 6.84 28.11
CA LYS A 216 -1.15 6.22 29.19
C LYS A 216 -1.39 7.31 30.23
N ASN A 217 -2.62 7.80 30.34
CA ASN A 217 -3.00 8.64 31.46
C ASN A 217 -2.79 7.81 32.73
N GLY A 218 -1.83 8.23 33.56
CA GLY A 218 -1.63 7.69 34.90
C GLY A 218 -2.78 8.04 35.82
#